data_AF-A0A259CJR8-F1
#
_entry.id   AF-A0A259CJR8-F1
#
_cell.length_a   1.000
_cell.length_b   1.000
_cell.length_c   1.000
_cell.angle_alpha   90.00
_cell.angle_beta   90.00
_cell.angle_gamma   90.00
#
_symmetry.space_group_name_H-M   'P 1'
#
loop_
_entity.id
_entity.type
_entity.pdbx_description
1 polymer ?
#
loop_
_entity_poly.entity_id
_entity_poly.type
_entity_poly.pdbx_seq_one_letter_code
_entity_poly.pdbx_strand_id
1 'polypeptide(L)'
;MKVFYDKDADLSLIKGKKVTIIGYGSQGHAHALNLKDSGCNVTVGLRKDGASWSKAANAGLTVKEVGEAVKDADVVMMLLPDEQIAEVYNKEVHGNIKQGAALAFAHGFNVHYGQVQPRADLDVIMIAPKAPGHTVRGTYAQGGGVPHLIAVYQDKSGSARDVALSYAAPEMAYFECLHELKLIVDLIYEGGIANMNYSISNNAEYGEYVTGPRVVTEDTKNAMRQCLKDIQTGEYAKSFILENKAGAPTLISRRRLNAEHDIEVVGAKLRAMMPWIAKNKLVDQTKN
;
A
#
# COMPACT_ATOMS: atom_id res chain seq x y z
N MET A 1 -1.02 -9.96 15.22
CA MET A 1 -1.40 -9.39 13.91
C MET A 1 -1.00 -10.40 12.84
N LYS A 2 -1.92 -10.83 11.98
CA LYS A 2 -1.61 -11.77 10.89
C LYS A 2 -1.40 -10.97 9.60
N VAL A 3 -0.24 -11.16 8.97
CA VAL A 3 0.16 -10.46 7.74
C VAL A 3 0.06 -11.46 6.59
N PHE A 4 -0.44 -11.00 5.44
CA PHE A 4 -0.62 -11.80 4.23
C PHE A 4 0.28 -11.26 3.13
N TYR A 5 0.73 -12.17 2.27
CA TYR A 5 1.58 -11.90 1.11
C TYR A 5 0.97 -12.54 -0.13
N ASP A 6 1.60 -12.35 -1.29
CA ASP A 6 1.08 -12.87 -2.57
C ASP A 6 0.91 -14.40 -2.57
N LYS A 7 1.76 -15.13 -1.85
CA LYS A 7 1.62 -16.59 -1.66
C LYS A 7 0.35 -17.00 -0.91
N ASP A 8 -0.23 -16.08 -0.15
CA ASP A 8 -1.44 -16.27 0.65
C ASP A 8 -2.69 -15.75 -0.08
N ALA A 9 -2.53 -15.25 -1.31
CA ALA A 9 -3.59 -14.70 -2.15
C ALA A 9 -3.68 -15.47 -3.47
N ASP A 10 -4.86 -16.04 -3.75
CA ASP A 10 -5.11 -16.66 -5.05
C ASP A 10 -5.57 -15.59 -6.06
N LEU A 11 -4.63 -15.11 -6.89
CA LEU A 11 -4.89 -14.11 -7.93
C LEU A 11 -5.91 -14.58 -8.99
N SER A 12 -6.16 -15.89 -9.13
CA SER A 12 -7.17 -16.39 -10.08
C SER A 12 -8.58 -15.93 -9.70
N LEU A 13 -8.84 -15.70 -8.41
CA LEU A 13 -10.15 -15.26 -7.91
C LEU A 13 -10.54 -13.89 -8.45
N ILE A 14 -9.66 -12.89 -8.38
CA ILE A 14 -9.97 -11.55 -8.88
C ILE A 14 -9.85 -11.47 -10.41
N LYS A 15 -8.92 -12.21 -11.02
CA LYS A 15 -8.77 -12.26 -12.49
C LYS A 15 -9.99 -12.87 -13.18
N GLY A 16 -10.64 -13.84 -12.53
CA GLY A 16 -11.88 -14.45 -13.02
C GLY A 16 -13.13 -13.58 -12.86
N LYS A 17 -13.03 -12.40 -12.24
CA LYS A 17 -14.15 -11.50 -11.94
C LYS A 17 -14.15 -10.27 -12.84
N LYS A 18 -15.35 -9.78 -13.15
CA LYS A 18 -15.55 -8.45 -13.74
C LYS A 18 -15.48 -7.41 -12.62
N VAL A 19 -14.45 -6.57 -12.65
CA VAL A 19 -14.20 -5.55 -11.63
C VAL A 19 -14.61 -4.19 -12.18
N THR A 20 -15.55 -3.54 -11.49
CA THR A 20 -15.97 -2.17 -11.80
C THR A 20 -15.42 -1.20 -10.76
N ILE A 21 -14.64 -0.22 -11.21
CA ILE A 21 -14.10 0.86 -10.40
C ILE A 21 -14.99 2.10 -10.56
N ILE A 22 -15.60 2.58 -9.47
CA ILE A 22 -16.44 3.78 -9.49
C ILE A 22 -15.62 4.99 -9.05
N GLY A 23 -15.40 5.91 -9.99
CA GLY A 23 -14.52 7.06 -9.81
C GLY A 23 -13.11 6.83 -10.36
N TYR A 24 -12.49 7.90 -10.85
CA TYR A 24 -11.16 7.88 -11.47
C TYR A 24 -10.32 9.07 -11.01
N GLY A 25 -10.35 9.30 -9.69
CA GLY A 25 -9.47 10.22 -8.98
C GLY A 25 -8.14 9.55 -8.63
N SER A 26 -7.51 9.98 -7.52
CA SER A 26 -6.21 9.44 -7.07
C SER A 26 -6.21 7.91 -6.90
N GLN A 27 -7.11 7.37 -6.06
CA GLN A 27 -7.22 5.92 -5.84
C GLN A 27 -7.84 5.21 -7.05
N GLY A 28 -8.88 5.77 -7.65
CA GLY A 28 -9.56 5.19 -8.81
C GLY A 28 -8.62 4.91 -9.99
N HIS A 29 -7.73 5.86 -10.29
CA HIS A 29 -6.67 5.71 -11.29
C HIS A 29 -5.73 4.55 -10.96
N ALA A 30 -5.24 4.49 -9.72
CA ALA A 30 -4.26 3.49 -9.29
C ALA A 30 -4.85 2.08 -9.31
N HIS A 31 -6.00 1.90 -8.68
CA HIS A 31 -6.69 0.61 -8.61
C HIS A 31 -7.02 0.10 -10.02
N ALA A 32 -7.60 0.94 -10.88
CA ALA A 32 -8.02 0.53 -12.21
C ALA A 32 -6.83 0.07 -13.07
N LEU A 33 -5.72 0.83 -13.07
CA LEU A 33 -4.56 0.48 -13.88
C LEU A 33 -3.77 -0.69 -13.29
N ASN A 34 -3.62 -0.78 -11.98
CA ASN A 34 -2.89 -1.90 -11.35
C ASN A 34 -3.63 -3.22 -11.60
N LEU A 35 -4.96 -3.24 -11.45
CA LEU A 35 -5.78 -4.41 -11.76
C LEU A 35 -5.73 -4.78 -13.24
N LYS A 36 -5.80 -3.79 -14.13
CA LYS A 36 -5.67 -4.01 -15.58
C LYS A 36 -4.31 -4.64 -15.92
N ASP A 37 -3.23 -4.09 -15.39
CA ASP A 37 -1.86 -4.59 -15.60
C ASP A 37 -1.66 -5.97 -14.95
N SER A 38 -2.39 -6.27 -13.87
CA SER A 38 -2.49 -7.62 -13.30
C SER A 38 -3.25 -8.60 -14.19
N GLY A 39 -3.91 -8.15 -15.27
CA GLY A 39 -4.70 -8.97 -16.18
C GLY A 39 -6.17 -9.16 -15.76
N CYS A 40 -6.70 -8.29 -14.90
CA CYS A 40 -8.10 -8.33 -14.51
C CYS A 40 -9.00 -7.65 -15.55
N ASN A 41 -10.27 -8.06 -15.61
CA ASN A 41 -11.28 -7.42 -16.43
C ASN A 41 -11.83 -6.18 -15.74
N VAL A 42 -11.29 -5.00 -16.08
CA VAL A 42 -11.61 -3.73 -15.41
C VAL A 42 -12.51 -2.86 -16.29
N THR A 43 -13.61 -2.39 -15.70
CA THR A 43 -14.45 -1.30 -16.23
C THR A 43 -14.44 -0.12 -15.25
N VAL A 44 -14.38 1.11 -15.75
CA VAL A 44 -14.49 2.31 -14.92
C VAL A 44 -15.88 2.92 -15.09
N GLY A 45 -16.61 3.06 -13.98
CA GLY A 45 -17.89 3.75 -13.91
C GLY A 45 -17.70 5.23 -13.59
N LEU A 46 -18.14 6.12 -14.50
CA LEU A 46 -18.01 7.57 -14.35
C LEU A 46 -19.32 8.28 -14.76
N ARG A 47 -19.48 9.53 -14.33
CA ARG A 47 -20.54 10.39 -14.88
C ARG A 47 -20.22 10.70 -16.33
N LYS A 48 -21.21 10.61 -17.21
CA LYS A 48 -21.08 10.99 -18.62
C LYS A 48 -20.52 12.41 -18.74
N ASP A 49 -19.60 12.60 -19.67
CA ASP A 49 -18.94 13.88 -19.96
C ASP A 49 -18.17 14.50 -18.77
N GLY A 50 -17.94 13.72 -17.69
CA GLY A 50 -17.14 14.16 -16.55
C GLY A 50 -15.66 14.32 -16.88
N ALA A 51 -14.96 15.20 -16.15
CA ALA A 51 -13.56 15.55 -16.41
C ALA A 51 -12.56 14.37 -16.37
N SER A 52 -12.92 13.26 -15.74
CA SER A 52 -12.10 12.04 -15.68
C SER A 52 -12.44 11.00 -16.74
N TRP A 53 -13.53 11.17 -17.52
CA TRP A 53 -13.97 10.23 -18.55
C TRP A 53 -12.90 10.02 -19.60
N SER A 54 -12.48 11.12 -20.25
CA SER A 54 -11.44 11.06 -21.28
C SER A 54 -10.10 10.58 -20.71
N LYS A 55 -9.79 10.87 -19.43
CA LYS A 55 -8.56 10.39 -18.79
C LYS A 55 -8.54 8.86 -18.66
N ALA A 56 -9.65 8.27 -18.23
CA ALA A 56 -9.76 6.80 -18.12
C ALA A 56 -9.74 6.14 -19.51
N ALA A 57 -10.49 6.69 -20.47
CA ALA A 57 -10.52 6.16 -21.83
C ALA A 57 -9.14 6.23 -22.52
N ASN A 58 -8.42 7.35 -22.37
CA ASN A 58 -7.07 7.52 -22.93
C ASN A 58 -6.03 6.61 -22.27
N ALA A 59 -6.28 6.14 -21.05
CA ALA A 59 -5.47 5.11 -20.39
C ALA A 59 -5.83 3.67 -20.87
N GLY A 60 -6.68 3.56 -21.88
CA GLY A 60 -7.12 2.31 -22.49
C GLY A 60 -8.03 1.49 -21.59
N LEU A 61 -8.77 2.11 -20.68
CA LEU A 61 -9.77 1.45 -19.85
C LEU A 61 -11.13 1.51 -20.54
N THR A 62 -11.94 0.47 -20.36
CA THR A 62 -13.36 0.53 -20.72
C THR A 62 -14.07 1.46 -19.75
N VAL A 63 -14.75 2.49 -20.27
CA VAL A 63 -15.49 3.47 -19.47
C VAL A 63 -16.98 3.35 -19.79
N LYS A 64 -17.81 3.33 -18.75
CA LYS A 64 -19.27 3.32 -18.83
C LYS A 64 -19.87 4.29 -17.82
N GLU A 65 -21.13 4.67 -18.02
CA GLU A 65 -21.91 5.35 -16.98
C GLU A 65 -22.07 4.44 -15.75
N VAL A 66 -22.06 5.00 -14.54
CA VAL A 66 -21.99 4.21 -13.28
C VAL A 66 -23.09 3.15 -13.22
N GLY A 67 -24.35 3.54 -13.48
CA GLY A 67 -25.48 2.60 -13.47
C GLY A 67 -25.34 1.43 -14.46
N GLU A 68 -24.72 1.64 -15.62
CA GLU A 68 -24.47 0.57 -16.60
C GLU A 68 -23.22 -0.25 -16.27
N ALA A 69 -22.21 0.37 -15.67
CA ALA A 69 -20.94 -0.27 -15.32
C ALA A 69 -21.11 -1.36 -14.25
N VAL A 70 -22.08 -1.22 -13.35
CA VAL A 70 -22.27 -2.13 -12.20
C VAL A 70 -23.15 -3.34 -12.48
N LYS A 71 -23.94 -3.34 -13.56
CA LYS A 71 -24.92 -4.40 -13.85
C LYS A 71 -24.30 -5.79 -14.01
N ASP A 72 -23.14 -5.84 -14.66
CA ASP A 72 -22.41 -7.08 -14.94
C ASP A 72 -21.20 -7.26 -14.02
N ALA A 73 -21.01 -6.40 -13.03
CA ALA A 73 -19.83 -6.44 -12.16
C ALA A 73 -19.97 -7.54 -11.11
N ASP A 74 -18.91 -8.33 -10.93
CA ASP A 74 -18.80 -9.27 -9.81
C ASP A 74 -18.20 -8.57 -8.58
N VAL A 75 -17.40 -7.52 -8.80
CA VAL A 75 -16.86 -6.64 -7.75
C VAL A 75 -17.06 -5.18 -8.16
N VAL A 76 -17.67 -4.38 -7.28
CA VAL A 76 -17.83 -2.93 -7.45
C VAL A 76 -17.02 -2.22 -6.37
N MET A 77 -15.97 -1.50 -6.75
CA MET A 77 -15.09 -0.76 -5.84
C MET A 77 -15.41 0.74 -5.86
N MET A 78 -15.84 1.28 -4.73
CA MET A 78 -16.24 2.70 -4.58
C MET A 78 -15.02 3.58 -4.23
N LEU A 79 -14.58 4.42 -5.18
CA LEU A 79 -13.40 5.30 -5.07
C LEU A 79 -13.74 6.76 -5.41
N LEU A 80 -14.91 7.19 -4.96
CA LEU A 80 -15.34 8.59 -4.95
C LEU A 80 -14.98 9.26 -3.61
N PRO A 81 -15.04 10.59 -3.50
CA PRO A 81 -15.00 11.26 -2.20
C PRO A 81 -16.06 10.70 -1.25
N ASP A 82 -15.71 10.51 0.02
CA ASP A 82 -16.55 9.81 1.01
C ASP A 82 -17.96 10.43 1.13
N GLU A 83 -18.05 11.75 1.05
CA GLU A 83 -19.30 12.51 1.14
C GLU A 83 -20.24 12.32 -0.07
N GLN A 84 -19.72 11.80 -1.19
CA GLN A 84 -20.47 11.59 -2.43
C GLN A 84 -20.90 10.12 -2.63
N ILE A 85 -20.26 9.18 -1.93
CA ILE A 85 -20.48 7.75 -2.10
C ILE A 85 -21.93 7.37 -1.82
N ALA A 86 -22.53 7.87 -0.73
CA ALA A 86 -23.90 7.53 -0.36
C ALA A 86 -24.94 7.92 -1.44
N GLU A 87 -24.79 9.11 -2.02
CA GLU A 87 -25.69 9.59 -3.08
C GLU A 87 -25.58 8.71 -4.33
N VAL A 88 -24.35 8.47 -4.80
CA VAL A 88 -24.10 7.65 -6.01
C VAL A 88 -24.51 6.20 -5.78
N TYR A 89 -24.26 5.66 -4.58
CA TYR A 89 -24.70 4.32 -4.23
C TYR A 89 -26.22 4.19 -4.35
N ASN A 90 -26.98 5.07 -3.71
CA ASN A 90 -28.44 4.99 -3.71
C ASN A 90 -29.05 5.20 -5.11
N LYS A 91 -28.51 6.13 -5.90
CA LYS A 91 -29.05 6.48 -7.22
C LYS A 91 -28.68 5.48 -8.31
N GLU A 92 -27.43 5.03 -8.32
CA GLU A 92 -26.86 4.35 -9.49
C GLU A 92 -26.34 2.94 -9.19
N VAL A 93 -25.99 2.61 -7.94
CA VAL A 93 -25.39 1.30 -7.61
C VAL A 93 -26.39 0.35 -6.97
N HIS A 94 -27.13 0.76 -5.94
CA HIS A 94 -27.99 -0.09 -5.10
C HIS A 94 -28.96 -0.95 -5.93
N GLY A 95 -29.67 -0.32 -6.86
CA GLY A 95 -30.66 -0.99 -7.72
C GLY A 95 -30.07 -1.73 -8.92
N ASN A 96 -28.83 -1.42 -9.32
CA ASN A 96 -28.23 -1.95 -10.54
C ASN A 96 -27.15 -2.99 -10.28
N ILE A 97 -26.54 -3.02 -9.09
CA ILE A 97 -25.51 -3.99 -8.75
C ILE A 97 -26.09 -5.41 -8.78
N LYS A 98 -25.35 -6.31 -9.45
CA LYS A 98 -25.68 -7.72 -9.59
C LYS A 98 -25.91 -8.36 -8.22
N GLN A 99 -26.90 -9.25 -8.15
CA GLN A 99 -27.16 -10.03 -6.94
C GLN A 99 -25.95 -10.91 -6.58
N GLY A 100 -25.56 -10.90 -5.31
CA GLY A 100 -24.41 -11.66 -4.81
C GLY A 100 -23.03 -11.14 -5.26
N ALA A 101 -22.97 -9.92 -5.82
CA ALA A 101 -21.69 -9.27 -6.09
C ALA A 101 -21.00 -8.80 -4.80
N ALA A 102 -19.72 -8.47 -4.89
CA ALA A 102 -18.97 -7.83 -3.81
C ALA A 102 -19.00 -6.30 -3.96
N LEU A 103 -19.48 -5.59 -2.95
CA LEU A 103 -19.35 -4.15 -2.80
C LEU A 103 -18.10 -3.85 -1.97
N ALA A 104 -17.14 -3.16 -2.58
CA ALA A 104 -15.83 -2.90 -2.02
C ALA A 104 -15.59 -1.40 -1.78
N PHE A 105 -14.81 -1.08 -0.74
CA PHE A 105 -14.41 0.28 -0.39
C PHE A 105 -12.90 0.37 -0.13
N ALA A 106 -12.31 1.56 -0.31
CA ALA A 106 -10.94 1.86 0.15
C ALA A 106 -10.89 2.53 1.53
N HIS A 107 -12.04 2.94 2.06
CA HIS A 107 -12.19 3.45 3.42
C HIS A 107 -13.52 3.01 4.03
N GLY A 108 -13.54 2.78 5.35
CA GLY A 108 -14.69 2.23 6.06
C GLY A 108 -15.78 3.24 6.40
N PHE A 109 -15.56 4.55 6.17
CA PHE A 109 -16.43 5.64 6.63
C PHE A 109 -17.91 5.40 6.30
N ASN A 110 -18.23 5.17 5.03
CA ASN A 110 -19.62 5.06 4.56
C ASN A 110 -20.39 3.89 5.16
N VAL A 111 -19.71 2.75 5.39
CA VAL A 111 -20.32 1.56 6.00
C VAL A 111 -20.39 1.71 7.52
N HIS A 112 -19.29 2.16 8.14
CA HIS A 112 -19.18 2.25 9.59
C HIS A 112 -20.15 3.27 10.21
N TYR A 113 -20.37 4.40 9.52
CA TYR A 113 -21.29 5.46 9.96
C TYR A 113 -22.68 5.39 9.31
N GLY A 114 -23.01 4.26 8.67
CA GLY A 114 -24.36 3.98 8.15
C GLY A 114 -24.84 4.87 7.01
N GLN A 115 -23.93 5.57 6.32
CA GLN A 115 -24.24 6.40 5.15
C GLN A 115 -24.62 5.54 3.94
N VAL A 116 -23.99 4.37 3.82
CA VAL A 116 -24.35 3.32 2.89
C VAL A 116 -24.89 2.14 3.69
N GLN A 117 -26.10 1.70 3.35
CA GLN A 117 -26.68 0.46 3.83
C GLN A 117 -26.62 -0.57 2.70
N PRO A 118 -25.63 -1.49 2.73
CA PRO A 118 -25.49 -2.51 1.70
C PRO A 118 -26.70 -3.44 1.67
N ARG A 119 -27.07 -3.91 0.48
CA ARG A 119 -28.08 -4.97 0.36
C ARG A 119 -27.61 -6.23 1.08
N ALA A 120 -28.57 -6.97 1.64
CA ALA A 120 -28.30 -8.17 2.43
C ALA A 120 -27.70 -9.35 1.64
N ASP A 121 -27.74 -9.31 0.31
CA ASP A 121 -27.21 -10.36 -0.55
C ASP A 121 -25.74 -10.15 -0.97
N LEU A 122 -25.17 -8.96 -0.74
CA LEU A 122 -23.83 -8.62 -1.24
C LEU A 122 -22.73 -9.09 -0.28
N ASP A 123 -21.54 -9.38 -0.79
CA ASP A 123 -20.36 -9.31 0.06
C ASP A 123 -19.99 -7.83 0.26
N VAL A 124 -19.51 -7.47 1.45
CA VAL A 124 -19.06 -6.10 1.74
C VAL A 124 -17.66 -6.16 2.31
N ILE A 125 -16.71 -5.67 1.52
CA ILE A 125 -15.28 -5.77 1.80
C ILE A 125 -14.59 -4.41 1.74
N MET A 126 -13.44 -4.31 2.37
CA MET A 126 -12.57 -3.15 2.28
C MET A 126 -11.18 -3.60 1.86
N ILE A 127 -10.57 -2.87 0.92
CA ILE A 127 -9.16 -2.96 0.57
C ILE A 127 -8.63 -1.54 0.60
N ALA A 128 -7.97 -1.19 1.70
CA ALA A 128 -7.56 0.18 2.00
C ALA A 128 -6.04 0.30 1.86
N PRO A 129 -5.51 0.81 0.72
CA PRO A 129 -4.10 1.12 0.60
C PRO A 129 -3.70 2.16 1.66
N LYS A 130 -2.51 2.01 2.24
CA LYS A 130 -1.95 2.93 3.23
C LYS A 130 -1.07 4.02 2.59
N ALA A 131 -1.34 4.34 1.33
CA ALA A 131 -0.61 5.37 0.59
C ALA A 131 -1.55 6.20 -0.30
N PRO A 132 -1.15 7.43 -0.69
CA PRO A 132 -1.83 8.18 -1.75
C PRO A 132 -1.90 7.38 -3.05
N GLY A 133 -2.96 7.58 -3.84
CA GLY A 133 -3.16 6.81 -5.07
C GLY A 133 -2.03 6.94 -6.09
N HIS A 134 -1.37 8.11 -6.20
CA HIS A 134 -0.20 8.24 -7.08
C HIS A 134 0.97 7.34 -6.63
N THR A 135 1.17 7.16 -5.33
CA THR A 135 2.15 6.20 -4.77
C THR A 135 1.69 4.77 -5.04
N VAL A 136 0.42 4.43 -4.80
CA VAL A 136 -0.14 3.10 -5.14
C VAL A 136 0.13 2.73 -6.59
N ARG A 137 -0.07 3.68 -7.53
CA ARG A 137 0.22 3.44 -8.96
C ARG A 137 1.72 3.42 -9.25
N GLY A 138 2.46 4.38 -8.73
CA GLY A 138 3.89 4.54 -8.98
C GLY A 138 4.68 3.33 -8.52
N THR A 139 4.45 2.88 -7.29
CA THR A 139 5.10 1.71 -6.70
C THR A 139 4.74 0.43 -7.47
N TYR A 140 3.48 0.26 -7.88
CA TYR A 140 3.07 -0.88 -8.70
C TYR A 140 3.75 -0.93 -10.06
N ALA A 141 3.77 0.19 -10.79
CA ALA A 141 4.44 0.26 -12.09
C ALA A 141 5.96 0.00 -12.00
N GLN A 142 6.53 0.11 -10.81
CA GLN A 142 7.93 -0.16 -10.48
C GLN A 142 8.18 -1.61 -10.02
N GLY A 143 7.16 -2.47 -10.05
CA GLY A 143 7.25 -3.88 -9.64
C GLY A 143 7.12 -4.09 -8.13
N GLY A 144 6.33 -3.24 -7.46
CA GLY A 144 6.09 -3.31 -6.03
C GLY A 144 4.63 -3.14 -5.61
N GLY A 145 4.41 -2.87 -4.32
CA GLY A 145 3.13 -2.37 -3.83
C GLY A 145 3.21 -1.75 -2.44
N VAL A 146 2.06 -1.25 -1.98
CA VAL A 146 1.91 -0.50 -0.72
C VAL A 146 0.89 -1.19 0.18
N PRO A 147 1.03 -1.21 1.54
CA PRO A 147 0.17 -1.88 2.53
C PRO A 147 -1.29 -1.71 2.26
N HIS A 148 -2.02 -2.80 2.34
CA HIS A 148 -3.47 -2.81 2.29
C HIS A 148 -3.94 -3.33 3.64
N LEU A 149 -4.82 -2.58 4.30
CA LEU A 149 -5.70 -3.19 5.28
C LEU A 149 -6.87 -3.80 4.53
N ILE A 150 -7.14 -5.08 4.81
CA ILE A 150 -8.38 -5.71 4.37
C ILE A 150 -9.35 -5.82 5.54
N ALA A 151 -10.64 -5.67 5.26
CA ALA A 151 -11.69 -5.97 6.21
C ALA A 151 -12.90 -6.57 5.51
N VAL A 152 -13.69 -7.32 6.26
CA VAL A 152 -14.96 -7.88 5.80
C VAL A 152 -16.04 -7.41 6.77
N TYR A 153 -17.04 -6.71 6.26
CA TYR A 153 -18.22 -6.28 7.01
C TYR A 153 -19.34 -7.30 6.87
N GLN A 154 -19.53 -7.84 5.65
CA GLN A 154 -20.55 -8.82 5.33
C GLN A 154 -19.96 -9.88 4.40
N ASP A 155 -20.15 -11.16 4.73
CA ASP A 155 -19.72 -12.31 3.94
C ASP A 155 -20.93 -13.21 3.66
N LYS A 156 -21.49 -13.11 2.46
CA LYS A 156 -22.64 -13.90 1.99
C LYS A 156 -22.19 -15.04 1.10
N SER A 157 -21.09 -14.88 0.39
CA SER A 157 -20.53 -15.94 -0.46
C SER A 157 -19.69 -16.96 0.31
N GLY A 158 -19.17 -16.60 1.48
CA GLY A 158 -18.16 -17.38 2.21
C GLY A 158 -16.74 -17.21 1.66
N SER A 159 -16.56 -16.31 0.68
CA SER A 159 -15.28 -16.06 0.00
C SER A 159 -14.85 -14.58 0.04
N ALA A 160 -15.60 -13.71 0.74
CA ALA A 160 -15.37 -12.27 0.74
C ALA A 160 -13.93 -11.90 1.11
N ARG A 161 -13.38 -12.55 2.14
CA ARG A 161 -11.99 -12.33 2.58
C ARG A 161 -10.96 -12.72 1.52
N ASP A 162 -11.17 -13.82 0.81
CA ASP A 162 -10.22 -14.33 -0.17
C ASP A 162 -10.26 -13.49 -1.44
N VAL A 163 -11.44 -12.97 -1.82
CA VAL A 163 -11.57 -11.95 -2.87
C VAL A 163 -10.85 -10.67 -2.49
N ALA A 164 -10.98 -10.21 -1.24
CA ALA A 164 -10.26 -9.02 -0.77
C ALA A 164 -8.73 -9.21 -0.78
N LEU A 165 -8.24 -10.39 -0.38
CA LEU A 165 -6.82 -10.74 -0.46
C LEU A 165 -6.32 -10.79 -1.89
N SER A 166 -7.06 -11.48 -2.77
CA SER A 166 -6.77 -11.59 -4.20
C SER A 166 -6.68 -10.22 -4.88
N TYR A 167 -7.55 -9.28 -4.49
CA TYR A 167 -7.52 -7.90 -4.96
C TYR A 167 -6.26 -7.13 -4.47
N ALA A 168 -5.81 -7.38 -3.25
CA ALA A 168 -4.84 -6.55 -2.53
C ALA A 168 -3.35 -6.88 -2.79
N ALA A 169 -3.04 -7.99 -3.45
CA ALA A 169 -1.67 -8.50 -3.63
C ALA A 169 -0.87 -7.71 -4.69
N PRO A 170 0.04 -6.82 -4.25
CA PRO A 170 1.47 -6.92 -4.63
C PRO A 170 2.48 -6.42 -3.56
N GLU A 171 3.51 -7.20 -3.23
CA GLU A 171 4.63 -6.97 -2.25
C GLU A 171 4.66 -5.67 -1.40
N MET A 172 4.50 -5.81 -0.07
CA MET A 172 3.97 -4.73 0.77
C MET A 172 4.91 -4.17 1.86
N ALA A 173 5.72 -5.02 2.51
CA ALA A 173 6.46 -4.64 3.72
C ALA A 173 7.83 -4.01 3.43
N TYR A 174 8.50 -4.48 2.38
CA TYR A 174 9.80 -3.94 1.98
C TYR A 174 9.68 -2.49 1.47
N PHE A 175 8.56 -2.16 0.83
CA PHE A 175 8.34 -0.81 0.31
C PHE A 175 8.23 0.22 1.43
N GLU A 176 7.31 0.02 2.38
CA GLU A 176 7.09 1.00 3.45
C GLU A 176 8.26 1.14 4.42
N CYS A 177 8.84 0.02 4.82
CA CYS A 177 9.78 0.02 5.93
C CYS A 177 11.21 0.32 5.47
N LEU A 178 11.48 0.27 4.17
CA LEU A 178 12.83 0.50 3.64
C LEU A 178 12.88 1.26 2.33
N HIS A 179 12.11 0.87 1.30
CA HIS A 179 12.22 1.52 -0.02
C HIS A 179 11.80 3.01 0.03
N GLU A 180 10.64 3.30 0.62
CA GLU A 180 10.07 4.65 0.66
C GLU A 180 10.76 5.57 1.66
N LEU A 181 11.53 4.99 2.61
CA LEU A 181 12.34 5.77 3.54
C LEU A 181 13.29 6.72 2.81
N LYS A 182 13.82 6.31 1.64
CA LYS A 182 14.69 7.17 0.85
C LYS A 182 13.99 8.47 0.43
N LEU A 183 12.74 8.40 -0.03
CA LEU A 183 11.99 9.58 -0.45
C LEU A 183 11.79 10.56 0.71
N ILE A 184 11.37 10.05 1.88
CA ILE A 184 11.16 10.87 3.07
C ILE A 184 12.48 11.56 3.49
N VAL A 185 13.58 10.81 3.50
CA VAL A 185 14.90 11.35 3.83
C VAL A 185 15.38 12.36 2.78
N ASP A 186 15.15 12.13 1.49
CA ASP A 186 15.51 13.07 0.42
C ASP A 186 14.73 14.39 0.57
N LEU A 187 13.43 14.36 0.88
CA LEU A 187 12.63 15.57 1.14
C LEU A 187 13.11 16.36 2.36
N ILE A 188 13.53 15.66 3.43
CA ILE A 188 14.14 16.28 4.61
C ILE A 188 15.50 16.89 4.25
N TYR A 189 16.29 16.20 3.45
CA TYR A 189 17.59 16.69 2.99
C TYR A 189 17.45 17.96 2.14
N GLU A 190 16.45 18.00 1.24
CA GLU A 190 16.22 19.13 0.34
C GLU A 190 15.62 20.36 1.04
N GLY A 191 14.73 20.17 2.03
CA GLY A 191 13.96 21.29 2.60
C GLY A 191 13.66 21.23 4.11
N GLY A 192 14.20 20.25 4.84
CA GLY A 192 13.94 20.06 6.26
C GLY A 192 12.58 19.40 6.57
N ILE A 193 12.33 19.16 7.87
CA ILE A 193 11.16 18.39 8.34
C ILE A 193 9.85 19.09 7.99
N ALA A 194 9.76 20.41 8.14
CA ALA A 194 8.55 21.16 7.82
C ALA A 194 8.17 21.05 6.33
N ASN A 195 9.17 21.09 5.43
CA ASN A 195 8.95 20.88 4.00
C ASN A 195 8.50 19.46 3.70
N MET A 196 9.11 18.46 4.35
CA MET A 196 8.70 17.07 4.21
C MET A 196 7.24 16.87 4.67
N ASN A 197 6.87 17.41 5.84
CA ASN A 197 5.50 17.32 6.37
C ASN A 197 4.48 18.00 5.47
N TYR A 198 4.82 19.14 4.88
CA TYR A 198 4.00 19.81 3.87
C TYR A 198 3.85 18.98 2.58
N SER A 199 4.84 18.15 2.25
CA SER A 199 4.87 17.37 1.00
C SER A 199 4.12 16.03 1.10
N ILE A 200 3.92 15.51 2.31
CA ILE A 200 3.12 14.29 2.54
C ILE A 200 1.65 14.62 2.79
N SER A 201 0.78 13.60 2.79
CA SER A 201 -0.64 13.82 3.08
C SER A 201 -0.87 14.20 4.55
N ASN A 202 -1.89 15.03 4.83
CA ASN A 202 -2.28 15.42 6.20
C ASN A 202 -2.52 14.21 7.13
N ASN A 203 -2.93 13.06 6.59
CA ASN A 203 -3.12 11.85 7.39
C ASN A 203 -1.78 11.21 7.81
N ALA A 204 -0.79 11.22 6.91
CA ALA A 204 0.56 10.74 7.21
C ALA A 204 1.26 11.68 8.21
N GLU A 205 1.11 12.99 8.03
CA GLU A 205 1.60 14.02 8.95
C GLU A 205 0.96 13.86 10.35
N TYR A 206 -0.37 13.75 10.43
CA TYR A 206 -1.04 13.50 11.71
C TYR A 206 -0.60 12.17 12.34
N GLY A 207 -0.43 11.13 11.52
CA GLY A 207 0.08 9.83 11.94
C GLY A 207 1.49 9.92 12.54
N GLU A 208 2.39 10.69 11.93
CA GLU A 208 3.72 11.01 12.46
C GLU A 208 3.61 11.67 13.83
N TYR A 209 2.81 12.72 13.98
CA TYR A 209 2.69 13.47 15.23
C TYR A 209 2.17 12.63 16.40
N VAL A 210 1.25 11.70 16.13
CA VAL A 210 0.67 10.84 17.17
C VAL A 210 1.51 9.59 17.43
N THR A 211 2.09 8.98 16.39
CA THR A 211 2.74 7.67 16.48
C THR A 211 4.25 7.78 16.67
N GLY A 212 4.90 8.77 16.06
CA GLY A 212 6.35 9.00 16.17
C GLY A 212 6.83 9.05 17.63
N PRO A 213 6.22 9.88 18.51
CA PRO A 213 6.59 9.93 19.93
C PRO A 213 6.33 8.64 20.72
N ARG A 214 5.43 7.77 20.22
CA ARG A 214 5.16 6.46 20.83
C ARG A 214 6.21 5.42 20.47
N VAL A 215 6.95 5.63 19.37
CA VAL A 215 8.06 4.77 18.93
C VAL A 215 9.40 5.30 19.46
N VAL A 216 9.63 6.61 19.33
CA VAL A 216 10.80 7.31 19.89
C VAL A 216 10.45 7.84 21.28
N THR A 217 10.43 6.91 22.25
CA THR A 217 10.06 7.19 23.64
C THR A 217 11.21 7.78 24.45
N GLU A 218 10.96 8.13 25.72
CA GLU A 218 12.03 8.50 26.65
C GLU A 218 13.03 7.36 26.88
N ASP A 219 12.59 6.09 26.84
CA ASP A 219 13.51 4.94 26.93
C ASP A 219 14.45 4.89 25.74
N THR A 220 13.94 5.16 24.53
CA THR A 220 14.78 5.29 23.33
C THR A 220 15.81 6.40 23.48
N LYS A 221 15.41 7.56 24.02
CA LYS A 221 16.33 8.69 24.29
C LYS A 221 17.34 8.36 25.39
N ASN A 222 16.94 7.61 26.43
CA ASN A 222 17.85 7.15 27.48
C ASN A 222 18.88 6.17 26.93
N ALA A 223 18.47 5.25 26.05
CA ALA A 223 19.40 4.39 25.33
C ALA A 223 20.40 5.20 24.50
N MET A 224 19.94 6.25 23.78
CA MET A 224 20.85 7.16 23.04
C MET A 224 21.87 7.85 23.97
N ARG A 225 21.44 8.33 25.14
CA ARG A 225 22.34 8.93 26.14
C ARG A 225 23.35 7.91 26.69
N GLN A 226 22.92 6.67 26.92
CA GLN A 226 23.80 5.61 27.38
C GLN A 226 24.84 5.23 26.31
N CYS A 227 24.44 5.10 25.04
CA CYS A 227 25.37 4.89 23.94
C CYS A 227 26.43 6.01 23.86
N LEU A 228 26.02 7.27 24.01
CA LEU A 228 26.96 8.40 24.05
C LEU A 228 27.92 8.29 25.24
N LYS A 229 27.43 7.91 26.43
CA LYS A 229 28.27 7.71 27.61
C LYS A 229 29.30 6.59 27.38
N ASP A 230 28.89 5.45 26.84
CA ASP A 230 29.77 4.31 26.55
C ASP A 230 30.87 4.67 25.54
N ILE A 231 30.57 5.58 24.60
CA ILE A 231 31.56 6.15 23.68
C ILE A 231 32.52 7.06 24.44
N GLN A 232 32.01 8.01 25.22
CA GLN A 232 32.82 9.01 25.93
C GLN A 232 33.72 8.40 27.02
N THR A 233 33.30 7.31 27.67
CA THR A 233 34.09 6.60 28.68
C THR A 233 35.05 5.58 28.08
N GLY A 234 34.99 5.34 26.76
CA GLY A 234 35.84 4.37 26.06
C GLY A 234 35.40 2.90 26.19
N GLU A 235 34.25 2.62 26.80
CA GLU A 235 33.72 1.25 26.94
C GLU A 235 33.40 0.64 25.56
N TYR A 236 32.80 1.41 24.66
CA TYR A 236 32.58 0.96 23.28
C TYR A 236 33.90 0.64 22.57
N ALA A 237 34.90 1.51 22.69
CA ALA A 237 36.20 1.34 22.05
C ALA A 237 36.93 0.08 22.56
N LYS A 238 36.94 -0.13 23.88
CA LYS A 238 37.48 -1.34 24.51
C LYS A 238 36.77 -2.60 24.01
N SER A 239 35.43 -2.59 24.00
CA SER A 239 34.62 -3.72 23.52
C SER A 239 34.92 -4.06 22.05
N PHE A 240 34.98 -3.06 21.17
CA PHE A 240 35.28 -3.26 19.75
C PHE A 240 36.71 -3.78 19.51
N ILE A 241 37.70 -3.29 20.25
CA ILE A 241 39.09 -3.80 20.16
C ILE A 241 39.15 -5.27 20.58
N LEU A 242 38.47 -5.64 21.68
CA LEU A 242 38.43 -7.02 22.16
C LEU A 242 37.72 -7.95 21.18
N GLU A 243 36.58 -7.53 20.61
CA GLU A 243 35.87 -8.25 19.55
C GLU A 243 36.79 -8.51 18.34
N ASN A 244 37.54 -7.51 17.88
CA ASN A 244 38.50 -7.69 16.77
C ASN A 244 39.65 -8.63 17.14
N LYS A 245 40.23 -8.50 18.34
CA LYS A 245 41.28 -9.41 18.82
C LYS A 245 40.79 -10.86 18.91
N ALA A 246 39.51 -11.06 19.19
CA ALA A 246 38.87 -12.37 19.23
C ALA A 246 38.49 -12.93 17.84
N GLY A 247 38.82 -12.22 16.74
CA GLY A 247 38.47 -12.64 15.39
C GLY A 247 37.06 -12.25 14.93
N ALA A 248 36.45 -11.24 15.57
CA ALA A 248 35.17 -10.64 15.20
C ALA A 248 33.95 -11.60 15.15
N PRO A 249 33.77 -12.52 16.13
CA PRO A 249 32.71 -13.53 16.10
C PRO A 249 31.29 -12.94 16.11
N THR A 250 31.07 -11.84 16.83
CA THR A 250 29.79 -11.13 16.88
C THR A 250 29.48 -10.44 15.56
N LEU A 251 30.48 -9.81 14.94
CA LEU A 251 30.32 -9.17 13.62
C LEU A 251 30.03 -10.19 12.52
N ILE A 252 30.77 -11.31 12.49
CA ILE A 252 30.58 -12.37 11.49
C ILE A 252 29.17 -12.97 11.61
N SER A 253 28.75 -13.31 12.84
CA SER A 253 27.43 -13.88 13.07
C SER A 253 26.30 -12.89 12.72
N ARG A 254 26.40 -11.62 13.12
CA ARG A 254 25.41 -10.60 12.75
C ARG A 254 25.33 -10.33 11.25
N ARG A 255 26.47 -10.30 10.53
CA ARG A 255 26.49 -10.15 9.07
C ARG A 255 25.75 -11.29 8.38
N ARG A 256 26.00 -12.54 8.82
CA ARG A 256 25.29 -13.71 8.30
C ARG A 256 23.78 -13.61 8.56
N LEU A 257 23.39 -13.33 9.81
CA LEU A 257 21.98 -13.18 10.18
C LEU A 257 21.28 -12.06 9.40
N ASN A 258 21.95 -10.93 9.16
CA ASN A 258 21.40 -9.84 8.35
C ASN A 258 21.27 -10.23 6.88
N ALA A 259 22.27 -10.91 6.30
CA ALA A 259 22.23 -11.36 4.91
C ALA A 259 21.13 -12.41 4.66
N GLU A 260 20.83 -13.22 5.67
CA GLU A 260 19.76 -14.22 5.66
C GLU A 260 18.37 -13.63 6.00
N HIS A 261 18.30 -12.37 6.46
CA HIS A 261 17.04 -11.76 6.88
C HIS A 261 16.08 -11.60 5.68
N ASP A 262 14.79 -11.85 5.91
CA ASP A 262 13.76 -11.79 4.85
C ASP A 262 13.75 -10.45 4.10
N ILE A 263 14.07 -9.35 4.78
CA ILE A 263 14.17 -8.01 4.16
C ILE A 263 15.23 -7.95 3.04
N GLU A 264 16.34 -8.68 3.18
CA GLU A 264 17.39 -8.73 2.16
C GLU A 264 17.02 -9.69 1.04
N VAL A 265 16.41 -10.83 1.36
CA VAL A 265 15.92 -11.80 0.36
C VAL A 265 14.85 -11.18 -0.54
N VAL A 266 13.83 -10.55 0.07
CA VAL A 266 12.75 -9.87 -0.64
C VAL A 266 13.28 -8.61 -1.33
N GLY A 267 14.11 -7.83 -0.63
CA GLY A 267 14.69 -6.61 -1.16
C GLY A 267 15.58 -6.83 -2.38
N ALA A 268 16.38 -7.89 -2.40
CA ALA A 268 17.20 -8.24 -3.55
C ALA A 268 16.35 -8.52 -4.80
N LYS A 269 15.25 -9.27 -4.66
CA LYS A 269 14.32 -9.56 -5.75
C LYS A 269 13.68 -8.27 -6.29
N LEU A 270 13.15 -7.44 -5.39
CA LEU A 270 12.49 -6.18 -5.76
C LEU A 270 13.47 -5.19 -6.41
N ARG A 271 14.66 -4.98 -5.82
CA ARG A 271 15.69 -4.09 -6.37
C ARG A 271 16.20 -4.56 -7.74
N ALA A 272 16.23 -5.87 -8.01
CA ALA A 272 16.63 -6.40 -9.31
C ALA A 272 15.62 -6.07 -10.42
N MET A 273 14.35 -5.87 -10.07
CA MET A 273 13.28 -5.45 -10.99
C MET A 273 13.29 -3.93 -11.26
N MET A 274 14.14 -3.16 -10.57
CA MET A 274 14.21 -1.70 -10.62
C MET A 274 15.47 -1.23 -11.40
N PRO A 275 15.43 -1.10 -12.74
CA PRO A 275 16.62 -0.88 -13.56
C PRO A 275 17.38 0.42 -13.26
N TRP A 276 16.73 1.44 -12.70
CA TRP A 276 17.40 2.69 -12.30
C TRP A 276 18.32 2.51 -11.08
N ILE A 277 18.03 1.56 -10.19
CA ILE A 277 18.90 1.25 -9.04
C ILE A 277 20.23 0.68 -9.54
N ALA A 278 20.18 -0.21 -10.54
CA ALA A 278 21.38 -0.74 -11.17
C ALA A 278 22.18 0.35 -11.89
N LYS A 279 21.49 1.27 -12.58
CA LYS A 279 22.11 2.39 -13.31
C LYS A 279 22.83 3.39 -12.40
N ASN A 280 22.31 3.59 -11.19
CA ASN A 280 22.80 4.58 -10.23
C ASN A 280 23.53 3.94 -9.03
N LYS A 281 24.15 2.77 -9.22
CA LYS A 281 24.90 2.10 -8.14
C LYS A 281 26.05 3.00 -7.64
N LEU A 282 26.01 3.30 -6.34
CA LEU A 282 27.06 4.06 -5.66
C LEU A 282 28.24 3.17 -5.21
N VAL A 283 28.02 1.86 -5.08
CA VAL A 283 29.02 0.91 -4.58
C VAL A 283 29.27 -0.20 -5.61
N ASP A 284 30.54 -0.38 -5.95
CA ASP A 284 31.05 -1.47 -6.78
C ASP A 284 31.79 -2.47 -5.89
N GLN A 285 31.19 -3.63 -5.65
CA GLN A 285 31.77 -4.68 -4.81
C GLN A 285 32.95 -5.41 -5.48
N THR A 286 33.23 -5.16 -6.76
CA THR A 286 34.41 -5.71 -7.45
C THR A 286 35.66 -4.87 -7.23
N LYS A 287 35.53 -3.69 -6.62
CA LYS A 287 36.60 -2.71 -6.41
C LYS A 287 36.98 -2.48 -4.94
N ASN A 288 36.27 -3.10 -3.99
CA ASN A 288 36.45 -2.95 -2.54
C ASN A 288 36.61 -4.32 -1.88
#